data_AF-A0A9X2TMR1-F1
#
_entry.id   AF-A0A9X2TMR1-F1
#
_cell.length_a   1.000
_cell.length_b   1.000
_cell.length_c   1.000
_cell.angle_alpha   90.00
_cell.angle_beta   90.00
_cell.angle_gamma   90.00
#
_symmetry.space_group_name_H-M   'P 1'
#
loop_
_entity.id
_entity.type
_entity.pdbx_description
1 polymer ?
#
loop_
_entity_poly.entity_id
_entity_poly.type
_entity_poly.pdbx_seq_one_letter_code
_entity_poly.pdbx_strand_id
1 'polypeptide(L)'
;MATVVTYLLVSNPEDPEAVRSHALIDEHELEERPIEDDETEETRPALKFAATSALEDRADLESPCRQLSEAFPEATVTYCEVEERFDHVEHLRSVVFIGGKRAGHIEHGYVFNVGT
;
A
#
# COMPACT_ATOMS: atom_id res chain seq x y z
N MET A 1 -20.82 -5.07 -4.48
CA MET A 1 -19.73 -6.02 -4.79
C MET A 1 -18.65 -5.82 -3.74
N ALA A 2 -17.96 -6.87 -3.31
CA ALA A 2 -16.89 -6.75 -2.32
C ALA A 2 -15.57 -6.48 -3.04
N THR A 3 -14.89 -5.39 -2.69
CA THR A 3 -13.65 -4.96 -3.32
C THR A 3 -12.56 -4.80 -2.27
N VAL A 4 -11.32 -4.91 -2.71
CA VAL A 4 -10.17 -4.49 -1.94
C VAL A 4 -9.38 -3.48 -2.76
N VAL A 5 -9.07 -2.34 -2.16
CA VAL A 5 -8.14 -1.38 -2.73
C VAL A 5 -6.82 -1.53 -1.98
N THR A 6 -5.78 -1.91 -2.72
CA THR A 6 -4.41 -1.87 -2.23
C THR A 6 -3.81 -0.51 -2.55
N TYR A 7 -3.21 0.13 -1.55
CA TYR A 7 -2.33 1.27 -1.73
C TYR A 7 -0.90 0.90 -1.35
N LEU A 8 0.05 1.38 -2.15
CA LEU A 8 1.47 1.35 -1.87
C LEU A 8 1.99 2.78 -1.86
N LEU A 9 2.56 3.22 -0.75
CA LEU A 9 3.23 4.51 -0.62
C LEU A 9 4.71 4.26 -0.36
N VAL A 10 5.56 4.81 -1.22
CA VAL A 10 7.01 4.79 -1.06
C VAL A 10 7.47 6.21 -0.76
N SER A 11 7.89 6.46 0.48
CA SER A 11 8.30 7.78 0.95
C SER A 11 9.82 7.88 1.03
N ASN A 12 10.34 9.01 0.55
CA ASN A 12 11.75 9.34 0.52
C ASN A 12 12.64 8.31 -0.21
N PRO A 13 12.28 7.78 -1.40
CA PRO A 13 13.21 7.00 -2.19
C PRO A 13 14.35 7.88 -2.73
N GLU A 14 15.58 7.36 -2.71
CA GLU A 14 16.74 8.04 -3.33
C GLU A 14 16.62 8.06 -4.86
N ASP A 15 16.10 6.98 -5.45
CA ASP A 15 15.81 6.85 -6.88
C ASP A 15 14.32 6.51 -7.11
N PRO A 16 13.45 7.52 -7.28
CA PRO A 16 12.04 7.31 -7.57
C PRO A 16 11.78 6.52 -8.87
N GLU A 17 12.61 6.68 -9.91
CA GLU A 17 12.41 5.99 -11.19
C GLU A 17 12.71 4.49 -11.08
N ALA A 18 13.70 4.12 -10.27
CA ALA A 18 13.96 2.72 -9.94
C ALA A 18 12.78 2.07 -9.20
N VAL A 19 12.07 2.83 -8.35
CA VAL A 19 10.84 2.34 -7.70
C VAL A 19 9.72 2.17 -8.73
N ARG A 20 9.50 3.14 -9.63
CA ARG A 20 8.45 3.05 -10.67
C ARG A 20 8.65 1.86 -11.61
N SER A 21 9.90 1.52 -11.90
CA SER A 21 10.26 0.40 -12.79
C SER A 21 10.45 -0.93 -12.05
N HIS A 22 10.16 -0.99 -10.75
CA HIS A 22 10.33 -2.21 -9.97
C HIS A 22 9.26 -3.26 -10.36
N ALA A 23 9.67 -4.52 -10.51
CA ALA A 23 8.81 -5.62 -11.00
C ALA A 23 7.48 -5.76 -10.23
N LEU A 24 7.51 -5.54 -8.91
CA LEU A 24 6.31 -5.46 -8.05
C LEU A 24 5.19 -4.61 -8.66
N ILE A 25 5.52 -3.44 -9.21
CA ILE A 25 4.55 -2.46 -9.68
C ILE A 25 3.80 -3.03 -10.89
N ASP A 26 4.54 -3.58 -11.86
CA ASP A 26 3.96 -4.17 -13.07
C ASP A 26 3.26 -5.52 -12.77
N GLU A 27 3.86 -6.39 -11.96
CA GLU A 27 3.34 -7.74 -11.64
C GLU A 27 1.98 -7.70 -10.92
N HIS A 28 1.70 -6.62 -10.18
CA HIS A 28 0.47 -6.44 -9.41
C HIS A 28 -0.41 -5.31 -9.93
N GLU A 29 -0.15 -4.84 -11.16
CA GLU A 29 -0.96 -3.82 -11.85
C GLU A 29 -1.18 -2.57 -10.98
N LEU A 30 -0.16 -2.17 -10.22
CA LEU A 30 -0.20 -1.04 -9.31
C LEU A 30 -0.10 0.27 -10.10
N GLU A 31 -1.23 0.96 -10.28
CA GLU A 31 -1.28 2.21 -11.03
C GLU A 31 -0.76 3.39 -10.19
N GLU A 32 0.14 4.21 -10.75
CA GLU A 32 0.60 5.44 -10.09
C GLU A 32 -0.58 6.42 -9.90
N ARG A 33 -0.66 7.00 -8.70
CA ARG A 33 -1.67 7.98 -8.30
C ARG A 33 -0.99 9.30 -7.96
N PRO A 34 -1.61 10.44 -8.28
CA PRO A 34 -1.10 11.73 -7.84
C PRO A 34 -1.04 11.77 -6.31
N ILE A 35 -0.01 12.43 -5.80
CA ILE A 35 0.07 12.87 -4.42
C ILE A 35 -0.43 14.31 -4.41
N GLU A 36 -1.37 14.61 -3.51
CA GLU A 36 -1.80 15.99 -3.32
C GLU A 36 -0.63 16.75 -2.67
N ASP A 37 0.05 17.60 -3.45
CA ASP A 37 1.13 18.44 -2.94
C ASP A 37 0.53 19.50 -2.01
N ASP A 38 0.81 19.41 -0.71
CA ASP A 38 0.60 20.53 0.21
C ASP A 38 1.77 21.49 0.02
N GLU A 39 1.53 22.69 -0.52
CA GLU A 39 2.54 23.66 -1.01
C GLU A 39 3.46 24.24 0.10
N THR A 40 3.50 23.65 1.29
CA THR A 40 4.05 24.30 2.50
C THR A 40 5.24 23.60 3.17
N GLU A 41 5.70 22.43 2.71
CA GLU A 41 6.87 21.76 3.31
C GLU A 41 7.89 21.31 2.27
N GLU A 42 9.16 21.17 2.67
CA GLU A 42 10.23 20.56 1.89
C GLU A 42 9.84 19.12 1.52
N THR A 43 9.09 18.97 0.42
CA THR A 43 8.50 17.69 0.03
C THR A 43 9.60 16.76 -0.42
N ARG A 44 9.96 15.84 0.48
CA ARG A 44 10.77 14.67 0.11
C ARG A 44 10.01 13.90 -0.97
N PRO A 45 10.72 13.27 -1.93
CA PRO A 45 10.06 12.52 -2.98
C PRO A 45 9.15 11.45 -2.36
N ALA A 46 7.98 11.27 -2.93
CA ALA A 46 7.07 10.20 -2.56
C ALA A 46 6.36 9.70 -3.82
N LEU A 47 6.05 8.41 -3.82
CA LEU A 47 5.30 7.75 -4.90
C LEU A 47 4.12 7.01 -4.29
N LYS A 48 2.94 7.18 -4.87
CA LYS A 48 1.72 6.50 -4.47
C LYS A 48 1.24 5.63 -5.62
N PHE A 49 0.93 4.38 -5.33
CA PHE A 49 0.33 3.46 -6.27
C PHE A 49 -0.94 2.87 -5.68
N ALA A 50 -1.86 2.45 -6.54
CA ALA A 50 -3.05 1.73 -6.12
C ALA A 50 -3.51 0.69 -7.14
N ALA A 51 -3.98 -0.45 -6.65
CA ALA A 51 -4.68 -1.47 -7.42
C ALA A 51 -6.02 -1.78 -6.76
N THR A 52 -7.05 -2.02 -7.56
CA THR A 52 -8.38 -2.43 -7.08
C THR A 52 -8.71 -3.79 -7.64
N SER A 53 -9.09 -4.72 -6.78
CA SER A 53 -9.54 -6.05 -7.19
C SER A 53 -10.81 -6.46 -6.46
N ALA A 54 -11.46 -7.51 -6.95
CA ALA A 54 -12.49 -8.19 -6.18
C ALA A 54 -11.85 -8.76 -4.91
N LEU A 55 -12.58 -8.72 -3.78
CA LEU A 55 -12.06 -9.21 -2.50
C LEU A 55 -11.63 -10.69 -2.55
N GLU A 56 -12.28 -11.50 -3.40
CA GLU A 56 -11.92 -12.91 -3.60
C GLU A 56 -10.59 -13.13 -4.33
N ASP A 57 -10.15 -12.13 -5.10
CA ASP A 57 -8.90 -12.14 -5.87
C ASP A 57 -7.77 -11.36 -5.16
N ARG A 58 -7.90 -11.14 -3.85
CA ARG A 58 -6.90 -10.40 -3.05
C ARG A 58 -5.53 -11.09 -3.10
N ALA A 59 -4.53 -10.38 -3.64
CA ALA A 59 -3.14 -10.80 -3.59
C ALA A 59 -2.51 -10.49 -2.22
N ASP A 60 -1.67 -11.40 -1.71
CA ASP A 60 -0.85 -11.14 -0.52
C ASP A 60 0.42 -10.37 -0.93
N LEU A 61 0.43 -9.07 -0.64
CA LEU A 61 1.51 -8.18 -1.02
C LEU A 61 2.45 -7.84 0.16
N GLU A 62 2.27 -8.45 1.33
CA GLU A 62 3.13 -8.17 2.48
C GLU A 62 4.60 -8.56 2.21
N SER A 63 4.82 -9.78 1.70
CA SER A 63 6.17 -10.26 1.39
C SER A 63 6.82 -9.49 0.23
N PRO A 64 6.13 -9.25 -0.89
CA PRO A 64 6.65 -8.39 -1.96
C PRO A 64 6.96 -6.94 -1.51
N CYS A 65 6.10 -6.31 -0.69
CA CYS A 65 6.38 -4.97 -0.15
C CYS A 65 7.58 -4.95 0.81
N ARG A 66 7.79 -6.03 1.57
CA ARG A 66 9.00 -6.19 2.38
C ARG A 66 10.24 -6.25 1.51
N GLN A 67 10.22 -7.01 0.41
CA GLN A 67 11.33 -7.11 -0.54
C GLN A 67 11.62 -5.77 -1.22
N LEU A 68 10.57 -5.01 -1.58
CA LEU A 68 10.73 -3.64 -2.08
C LEU A 68 11.47 -2.76 -1.05
N SER A 69 11.11 -2.88 0.23
CA SER A 69 11.80 -2.16 1.31
C SER A 69 13.24 -2.63 1.53
N GLU A 70 13.61 -3.87 1.17
CA GLU A 70 15.00 -4.33 1.18
C GLU A 70 15.79 -3.73 0.01
N ALA A 71 15.16 -3.58 -1.16
CA ALA A 71 15.76 -3.00 -2.36
C ALA A 71 16.00 -1.49 -2.24
N PHE A 72 15.14 -0.79 -1.48
CA PHE A 72 15.22 0.65 -1.22
C PHE A 72 15.28 0.93 0.29
N PRO A 73 16.42 0.61 0.96
CA PRO A 73 16.49 0.60 2.43
C PRO A 73 16.35 1.97 3.08
N GLU A 74 16.65 3.04 2.35
CA GLU A 74 16.46 4.45 2.73
C GLU A 74 15.00 4.93 2.60
N ALA A 75 14.17 4.22 1.84
CA ALA A 75 12.76 4.52 1.68
C ALA A 75 11.91 3.91 2.80
N THR A 76 10.81 4.57 3.12
CA THR A 76 9.74 4.00 3.93
C THR A 76 8.67 3.46 3.01
N VAL A 77 8.38 2.16 3.09
CA VAL A 77 7.34 1.51 2.29
C VAL A 77 6.13 1.28 3.18
N THR A 78 5.00 1.92 2.83
CA THR A 78 3.72 1.72 3.50
C THR A 78 2.78 0.98 2.55
N TYR A 79 2.37 -0.21 2.96
CA TYR A 79 1.38 -1.03 2.28
C TYR A 79 0.06 -0.89 3.03
N CYS A 80 -1.04 -0.63 2.32
CA CYS A 80 -2.37 -0.50 2.91
C CYS A 80 -3.40 -1.27 2.08
N GLU A 81 -4.30 -1.95 2.76
CA GLU A 81 -5.45 -2.63 2.19
C GLU A 81 -6.71 -2.02 2.78
N VAL A 82 -7.67 -1.71 1.93
CA VAL A 82 -9.00 -1.23 2.31
C VAL A 82 -10.02 -2.18 1.69
N GLU A 83 -10.66 -3.00 2.52
CA GLU A 83 -11.74 -3.90 2.11
C GLU A 83 -13.07 -3.17 2.25
N GLU A 84 -13.83 -3.14 1.16
CA GLU A 84 -15.13 -2.49 1.08
C GLU A 84 -16.23 -3.48 0.69
N ARG A 85 -17.36 -3.41 1.38
CA ARG A 85 -18.61 -4.09 1.00
C ARG A 85 -19.77 -3.14 1.18
N PHE A 86 -20.69 -3.14 0.21
CA PHE A 86 -21.90 -2.30 0.25
C PHE A 86 -21.59 -0.81 0.50
N ASP A 87 -20.53 -0.29 -0.14
CA ASP A 87 -20.06 1.10 0.03
C ASP A 87 -19.63 1.47 1.46
N HIS A 88 -19.28 0.46 2.26
CA HIS A 88 -18.73 0.60 3.61
C HIS A 88 -17.35 -0.06 3.70
N VAL A 89 -16.41 0.64 4.36
CA VAL A 89 -15.12 0.05 4.75
C VAL A 89 -15.37 -0.95 5.87
N GLU A 90 -15.13 -2.23 5.59
CA GLU A 90 -15.28 -3.32 6.58
C GLU A 90 -13.96 -3.60 7.31
N HIS A 91 -12.84 -3.49 6.58
CA HIS A 91 -11.51 -3.74 7.11
C HIS A 91 -10.50 -2.82 6.45
N LEU A 92 -9.57 -2.33 7.26
CA LEU A 92 -8.43 -1.54 6.86
C LEU A 92 -7.21 -2.10 7.57
N ARG A 93 -6.16 -2.32 6.80
CA ARG A 93 -4.88 -2.78 7.32
C ARG A 93 -3.77 -2.00 6.67
N SER A 94 -2.84 -1.49 7.46
CA SER A 94 -1.66 -0.78 6.98
C SER A 94 -0.41 -1.37 7.64
N VAL A 95 0.63 -1.65 6.87
CA VAL A 95 1.91 -2.18 7.35
C VAL A 95 3.03 -1.29 6.83
N VAL A 96 3.96 -0.94 7.71
CA VAL A 96 5.11 -0.09 7.39
C VAL A 96 6.39 -0.91 7.43
N PHE A 97 7.22 -0.76 6.40
CA PHE A 97 8.52 -1.40 6.25
C PHE A 97 9.63 -0.37 6.07
N ILE A 98 10.79 -0.63 6.68
CA ILE A 98 12.02 0.15 6.52
C ILE A 98 13.19 -0.84 6.45
N GLY A 99 13.98 -0.79 5.38
CA GLY A 99 15.12 -1.71 5.17
C GLY A 99 14.76 -3.18 5.31
N GLY A 100 13.59 -3.59 4.81
CA GLY A 100 13.10 -4.98 4.90
C GLY A 100 12.53 -5.41 6.25
N LYS A 101 12.57 -4.53 7.25
CA LYS A 101 12.03 -4.82 8.58
C LYS A 101 10.62 -4.24 8.69
N ARG A 102 9.71 -5.03 9.25
CA ARG A 102 8.39 -4.54 9.65
C ARG A 102 8.57 -3.55 10.79
N ALA A 103 8.38 -2.26 10.48
CA ALA A 103 8.52 -1.16 11.42
C ALA A 103 7.25 -0.97 12.28
N GLY A 104 6.09 -1.33 11.73
CA GLY A 104 4.81 -1.22 12.43
C GLY A 104 3.65 -1.69 11.57
N HIS A 105 2.46 -1.69 12.17
CA HIS A 105 1.20 -1.85 11.44
C HIS A 105 0.05 -1.18 12.21
N ILE A 106 -0.99 -0.82 11.47
CA ILE A 106 -2.29 -0.37 11.97
C ILE A 106 -3.32 -1.32 11.38
N GLU A 107 -4.25 -1.80 12.18
CA GLU A 107 -5.36 -2.62 11.72
C GLU A 107 -6.65 -2.09 12.35
N HIS A 108 -7.66 -1.86 11.52
CA HIS A 108 -8.95 -1.34 11.91
C HIS A 108 -10.05 -2.06 11.15
N GLY A 109 -10.96 -2.69 11.88
CA GLY A 109 -12.10 -3.39 11.30
C GLY A 109 -12.33 -4.73 11.97
N TYR A 110 -13.52 -4.89 12.53
CA TYR A 110 -14.08 -6.16 12.97
C TYR A 110 -15.52 -6.19 12.47
N VAL A 111 -15.82 -7.05 11.50
CA VAL A 111 -17.21 -7.38 11.17
C VAL A 111 -17.60 -8.60 11.99
N PHE A 112 -18.26 -8.36 13.13
CA PHE A 112 -19.01 -9.38 13.84
C PHE A 112 -20.28 -9.69 13.04
N ASN A 113 -20.25 -10.76 12.24
CA ASN A 113 -21.48 -11.38 11.77
C ASN A 113 -22.12 -12.14 12.94
N VAL A 114 -22.87 -11.44 13.80
CA VAL A 114 -23.79 -12.10 14.73
C VAL A 114 -25.05 -12.41 13.92
N GLY A 115 -25.04 -13.54 13.21
CA GLY A 115 -26.25 -14.06 12.59
C GLY A 115 -27.30 -14.32 13.66
N THR A 116 -28.47 -13.69 13.52
CA THR A 116 -29.73 -14.10 14.16
C THR A 116 -30.68 -14.58 13.10
#